data_AF-A0A954M042-F1
#
_entry.id   AF-A0A954M042-F1
#
_cell.length_a   1.000
_cell.length_b   1.000
_cell.length_c   1.000
_cell.angle_alpha   90.00
_cell.angle_beta   90.00
_cell.angle_gamma   90.00
#
_symmetry.space_group_name_H-M   'P 1'
#
loop_
_entity.id
_entity.type
_entity.pdbx_description
1 polymer ?
#
loop_
_entity_poly.entity_id
_entity_poly.type
_entity_poly.pdbx_seq_one_letter_code
_entity_poly.pdbx_strand_id
1 'polypeptide(L)'
;MFGTLLIILLGVASVQVWMAIVRRWRTGQPILEVAPRLPSPHLMIAWPAAAVYVALLAVIQTQAAFTQPNVTPSLVIRDVQASCLDGAFVTVIALIFLSGMQGTPTREYGFTLEGLDRQLSEGAQAFLASVGAVFILLLATSWLRTDENMHPFLKLLLNEPTAETFGWIVLAAVVIAPIKEELLFRVILQDGLARRIGAAPAICIVAVLFCAVHGFPDSLALLPLAVILGYLYDKRQSAIAVMTTHALFNLTNLALLLLSEPE
;
A
#
# COMPACT_ATOMS: atom_id res chain seq x y z
N MET A 1 -24.31 6.72 -11.18
CA MET A 1 -23.76 7.04 -12.53
C MET A 1 -22.27 7.39 -12.51
N PHE A 2 -21.81 8.25 -11.59
CA PHE A 2 -20.40 8.68 -11.53
C PHE A 2 -19.40 7.57 -11.16
N GLY A 3 -19.75 6.68 -10.22
CA GLY A 3 -18.89 5.54 -9.86
C GLY A 3 -18.62 4.59 -11.04
N THR A 4 -19.67 4.21 -11.77
CA THR A 4 -19.54 3.37 -12.98
C THR A 4 -18.66 4.02 -14.04
N LEU A 5 -18.81 5.33 -14.27
CA LEU A 5 -17.96 6.07 -15.21
C LEU A 5 -16.49 6.04 -14.77
N LEU A 6 -16.22 6.25 -13.48
CA LEU A 6 -14.86 6.20 -12.93
C LEU A 6 -14.23 4.81 -13.13
N ILE A 7 -14.97 3.73 -12.86
CA ILE A 7 -14.51 2.35 -13.08
C ILE A 7 -14.15 2.13 -14.56
N ILE A 8 -15.01 2.58 -15.49
CA ILE A 8 -14.75 2.44 -16.94
C ILE A 8 -13.48 3.20 -17.34
N LEU A 9 -13.33 4.46 -16.89
CA LEU A 9 -12.16 5.27 -17.21
C LEU A 9 -10.87 4.65 -16.67
N LEU A 10 -10.87 4.18 -15.42
CA LEU A 10 -9.74 3.49 -14.81
C LEU A 10 -9.42 2.17 -15.52
N GLY A 11 -10.44 1.41 -15.93
CA GLY A 11 -10.28 0.18 -16.70
C GLY A 11 -9.62 0.43 -18.06
N VAL A 12 -10.09 1.44 -18.81
CA VAL A 12 -9.50 1.83 -20.09
C VAL A 12 -8.05 2.28 -19.90
N ALA A 13 -7.77 3.12 -18.90
CA ALA A 13 -6.42 3.58 -18.59
C ALA A 13 -5.48 2.42 -18.18
N SER A 14 -5.97 1.48 -17.36
CA SER A 14 -5.24 0.26 -17.00
C SER A 14 -4.87 -0.57 -18.23
N VAL A 15 -5.83 -0.78 -19.15
CA VAL A 15 -5.57 -1.51 -20.41
C VAL A 15 -4.52 -0.80 -21.26
N GLN A 16 -4.57 0.53 -21.36
CA GLN A 16 -3.56 1.31 -22.09
C GLN A 16 -2.16 1.16 -21.50
N VAL A 17 -2.03 1.21 -20.17
CA VAL A 17 -0.76 0.98 -19.48
C VAL A 17 -0.25 -0.44 -19.75
N TRP A 18 -1.10 -1.46 -19.66
CA TRP A 18 -0.70 -2.84 -19.97
C TRP A 18 -0.29 -3.04 -21.43
N MET A 19 -0.99 -2.42 -22.39
CA MET A 19 -0.58 -2.44 -23.80
C MET A 19 0.81 -1.83 -23.98
N ALA A 20 1.12 -0.73 -23.29
CA ALA A 20 2.44 -0.12 -23.32
C ALA A 20 3.51 -1.03 -22.70
N ILE A 21 3.23 -1.65 -21.54
CA ILE A 21 4.13 -2.61 -20.87
C ILE A 21 4.43 -3.80 -21.78
N VAL A 22 3.39 -4.42 -22.36
CA VAL A 22 3.52 -5.57 -23.26
C VAL A 22 4.30 -5.20 -24.53
N ARG A 23 4.05 -4.00 -25.09
CA ARG A 23 4.81 -3.51 -26.24
C ARG A 23 6.30 -3.40 -25.90
N ARG A 24 6.65 -2.75 -24.78
CA ARG A 24 8.05 -2.63 -24.34
C ARG A 24 8.70 -3.99 -24.19
N TRP A 25 8.04 -4.91 -23.46
CA TRP A 25 8.51 -6.28 -23.25
C TRP A 25 8.76 -7.03 -24.56
N ARG A 26 7.81 -6.99 -25.51
CA ARG A 26 7.94 -7.64 -26.83
C ARG A 26 9.06 -7.05 -27.68
N THR A 27 9.36 -5.76 -27.51
CA THR A 27 10.47 -5.08 -28.20
C THR A 27 11.82 -5.23 -27.48
N GLY A 28 11.90 -6.01 -26.41
CA GLY A 28 13.13 -6.17 -25.60
C GLY A 28 13.51 -4.93 -24.80
N GLN A 29 12.63 -3.93 -24.71
CA GLN A 29 12.85 -2.73 -23.90
C GLN A 29 12.55 -3.04 -22.42
N PRO A 30 13.31 -2.45 -21.48
CA PRO A 30 13.00 -2.59 -20.06
C PRO A 30 11.63 -1.97 -19.75
N ILE A 31 10.82 -2.66 -18.94
CA ILE A 31 9.49 -2.16 -18.51
C ILE A 31 9.68 -0.88 -17.68
N LEU A 32 10.58 -0.93 -16.70
CA LEU A 32 11.06 0.20 -15.92
C LEU A 32 12.58 0.27 -16.00
N GLU A 33 13.12 1.48 -16.05
CA GLU A 33 14.56 1.70 -15.90
C GLU A 33 15.02 1.23 -14.51
N VAL A 34 16.21 0.63 -14.45
CA VAL A 34 16.80 0.16 -13.19
C VAL A 34 17.62 1.29 -12.58
N ALA A 35 17.20 1.76 -11.42
CA ALA A 35 17.99 2.65 -10.58
C ALA A 35 19.03 1.84 -9.78
N PRO A 36 20.23 2.39 -9.55
CA PRO A 36 21.24 1.71 -8.75
C PRO A 36 20.76 1.56 -7.29
N ARG A 37 20.88 0.35 -6.74
CA ARG A 37 20.65 0.08 -5.31
C ARG A 37 21.90 0.50 -4.53
N LEU A 38 21.77 1.52 -3.69
CA LEU A 38 22.88 2.03 -2.88
C LEU A 38 23.17 1.08 -1.70
N PRO A 39 24.43 0.98 -1.22
CA PRO A 39 24.75 0.21 -0.02
C PRO A 39 23.99 0.76 1.20
N SER A 40 23.39 -0.10 2.02
CA SER A 40 22.64 0.34 3.20
C SER A 40 22.83 -0.67 4.36
N PRO A 41 23.94 -0.64 5.09
CA PRO A 41 24.26 -1.62 6.12
C PRO A 41 23.20 -1.69 7.23
N HIS A 42 22.53 -0.58 7.53
CA HIS A 42 21.48 -0.51 8.55
C HIS A 42 20.28 -1.41 8.25
N LEU A 43 19.95 -1.62 6.97
CA LEU A 43 18.83 -2.50 6.61
C LEU A 43 19.09 -3.95 7.02
N MET A 44 20.35 -4.38 7.04
CA MET A 44 20.73 -5.74 7.46
C MET A 44 20.38 -6.02 8.93
N ILE A 45 20.25 -4.97 9.74
CA ILE A 45 19.89 -5.00 11.16
C ILE A 45 18.40 -4.69 11.36
N ALA A 46 17.82 -3.82 10.52
CA ALA A 46 16.42 -3.39 10.65
C ALA A 46 15.40 -4.45 10.22
N TRP A 47 15.68 -5.18 9.13
CA TRP A 47 14.70 -6.07 8.52
C TRP A 47 14.21 -7.21 9.44
N PRO A 48 15.02 -7.83 10.32
CA PRO A 48 14.52 -8.85 11.24
C PRO A 48 13.55 -8.28 12.27
N ALA A 49 13.83 -7.08 12.80
CA ALA A 49 12.93 -6.40 13.74
C ALA A 49 11.60 -6.04 13.06
N ALA A 50 11.67 -5.53 11.83
CA ALA A 50 10.48 -5.27 11.01
C ALA A 50 9.69 -6.57 10.74
N ALA A 51 10.36 -7.68 10.44
CA ALA A 51 9.71 -8.97 10.21
C ALA A 51 8.97 -9.47 11.46
N VAL A 52 9.58 -9.33 12.65
CA VAL A 52 8.93 -9.67 13.93
C VAL A 52 7.72 -8.78 14.17
N TYR A 53 7.85 -7.47 13.98
CA TYR A 53 6.74 -6.53 14.13
C TYR A 53 5.58 -6.87 13.18
N VAL A 54 5.85 -7.13 11.89
CA VAL A 54 4.84 -7.53 10.90
C VAL A 54 4.20 -8.86 11.27
N ALA A 55 4.96 -9.84 11.75
CA ALA A 55 4.40 -11.12 12.21
C ALA A 55 3.46 -10.94 13.40
N LEU A 56 3.82 -10.08 14.36
CA LEU A 56 2.94 -9.74 15.49
C LEU A 56 1.66 -9.05 15.02
N LEU A 57 1.76 -8.10 14.07
CA LEU A 57 0.58 -7.45 13.48
C LEU A 57 -0.35 -8.48 12.80
N ALA A 58 0.20 -9.43 12.04
CA ALA A 58 -0.59 -10.47 11.40
C ALA A 58 -1.34 -11.36 12.42
N VAL A 59 -0.69 -11.70 13.53
CA VAL A 59 -1.31 -12.45 14.64
C VAL A 59 -2.43 -11.64 15.29
N ILE A 60 -2.20 -10.36 15.59
CA ILE A 60 -3.21 -9.46 16.17
C ILE A 60 -4.41 -9.33 15.23
N GLN A 61 -4.17 -9.11 13.93
CA GLN A 61 -5.23 -9.00 12.93
C GLN A 61 -6.07 -10.27 12.83
N THR A 62 -5.41 -11.44 12.89
CA THR A 62 -6.08 -12.73 12.89
C THR A 62 -6.95 -12.90 14.13
N GLN A 63 -6.45 -12.55 15.32
CA GLN A 63 -7.22 -12.61 16.57
C GLN A 63 -8.42 -11.65 16.56
N ALA A 64 -8.22 -10.43 16.07
CA ALA A 64 -9.27 -9.43 15.95
C ALA A 64 -10.41 -9.87 15.02
N ALA A 65 -10.14 -10.70 14.01
CA ALA A 65 -11.18 -11.26 13.15
C ALA A 65 -12.12 -12.24 13.90
N PHE A 66 -11.68 -12.81 15.02
CA PHE A 66 -12.49 -13.73 15.84
C PHE A 66 -13.21 -13.04 17.01
N THR A 67 -12.87 -11.78 17.29
CA THR A 67 -13.57 -10.98 18.29
C THR A 67 -14.50 -10.02 17.55
N GLN A 68 -15.81 -10.12 17.77
CA GLN A 68 -16.77 -9.12 17.28
C GLN A 68 -17.09 -8.13 18.39
N PRO A 69 -16.27 -7.08 18.62
CA PRO A 69 -16.60 -6.07 19.60
C PRO A 69 -17.86 -5.30 19.18
N ASN A 70 -18.61 -4.82 20.16
CA ASN A 70 -19.66 -3.84 19.92
C ASN A 70 -19.02 -2.52 19.46
N VAL A 71 -18.90 -2.35 18.15
CA VAL A 71 -18.30 -1.15 17.54
C VAL A 71 -19.34 -0.02 17.54
N THR A 72 -19.07 1.04 18.29
CA THR A 72 -19.86 2.28 18.24
C THR A 72 -19.14 3.34 17.38
N PRO A 73 -19.86 4.31 16.79
CA PRO A 73 -19.23 5.35 15.97
C PRO A 73 -18.11 6.11 16.69
N SER A 74 -18.33 6.44 17.98
CA SER A 74 -17.35 7.13 18.82
C SER A 74 -16.07 6.33 19.08
N LEU A 75 -16.15 4.99 19.11
CA LEU A 75 -14.97 4.14 19.26
C LEU A 75 -14.16 4.11 17.97
N VAL A 76 -14.83 4.01 16.83
CA VAL A 76 -14.15 3.96 15.52
C VAL A 76 -13.38 5.24 15.24
N ILE A 77 -13.95 6.43 15.46
CA ILE A 77 -13.22 7.69 15.22
C ILE A 77 -11.98 7.80 16.10
N ARG A 78 -12.09 7.36 17.37
CA ARG A 78 -10.96 7.29 18.30
C ARG A 78 -9.90 6.31 17.82
N ASP A 79 -10.29 5.16 17.29
CA ASP A 79 -9.38 4.16 16.74
C ASP A 79 -8.67 4.69 15.48
N VAL A 80 -9.36 5.44 14.61
CA VAL A 80 -8.75 6.10 13.44
C VAL A 80 -7.73 7.15 13.88
N GLN A 81 -8.07 7.99 14.85
CA GLN A 81 -7.16 9.00 15.41
C GLN A 81 -5.93 8.37 16.06
N ALA A 82 -6.14 7.33 16.87
CA ALA A 82 -5.06 6.56 17.48
C ALA A 82 -4.17 5.90 16.41
N SER A 83 -4.75 5.36 15.35
CA SER A 83 -4.01 4.77 14.23
C SER A 83 -3.18 5.81 13.47
N CYS A 84 -3.66 7.05 13.34
CA CYS A 84 -2.87 8.14 12.76
C CYS A 84 -1.64 8.48 13.64
N LEU A 85 -1.84 8.58 14.95
CA LEU A 85 -0.76 8.90 15.89
C LEU A 85 0.27 7.77 15.97
N ASP A 86 -0.18 6.52 16.07
CA ASP A 86 0.70 5.34 16.05
C ASP A 86 1.48 5.26 14.74
N GLY A 87 0.80 5.43 13.59
CA GLY A 87 1.45 5.41 12.29
C GLY A 87 2.50 6.51 12.11
N ALA A 88 2.21 7.72 12.59
CA ALA A 88 3.18 8.82 12.60
C ALA A 88 4.37 8.51 13.52
N PHE A 89 4.12 7.99 14.72
CA PHE A 89 5.15 7.62 15.68
C PHE A 89 6.09 6.53 15.11
N VAL A 90 5.53 5.42 14.60
CA VAL A 90 6.31 4.34 13.96
C VAL A 90 7.13 4.87 12.79
N THR A 91 6.55 5.75 11.97
CA THR A 91 7.26 6.38 10.84
C THR A 91 8.45 7.21 11.32
N VAL A 92 8.25 8.06 12.33
CA VAL A 92 9.33 8.89 12.88
C VAL A 92 10.44 8.02 13.47
N ILE A 93 10.10 6.99 14.23
CA ILE A 93 11.09 6.07 14.80
C ILE A 93 11.86 5.32 13.69
N ALA A 94 11.17 4.86 12.65
CA ALA A 94 11.80 4.22 11.51
C ALA A 94 12.75 5.19 10.79
N LEU A 95 12.35 6.44 10.55
CA LEU A 95 13.22 7.45 9.93
C LEU A 95 14.41 7.83 10.82
N ILE A 96 14.22 7.94 12.14
CA ILE A 96 15.32 8.16 13.09
C ILE A 96 16.29 6.98 13.05
N PHE A 97 15.79 5.74 13.03
CA PHE A 97 16.64 4.56 12.94
C PHE A 97 17.44 4.53 11.62
N LEU A 98 16.78 4.85 10.51
CA LEU A 98 17.42 4.90 9.19
C LEU A 98 18.44 6.05 9.06
N SER A 99 18.23 7.17 9.76
CA SER A 99 19.13 8.34 9.74
C SER A 99 20.20 8.33 10.84
N GLY A 100 19.99 7.58 11.92
CA GLY A 100 20.70 7.70 13.20
C GLY A 100 22.03 6.96 13.30
N MET A 101 22.49 6.30 12.24
CA MET A 101 23.80 5.66 12.22
C MET A 101 24.71 6.36 11.20
N GLN A 102 25.30 7.49 11.62
CA GLN A 102 26.36 8.25 10.95
C GLN A 102 26.33 8.30 9.40
N GLY A 103 25.71 9.35 8.86
CA GLY A 103 26.12 9.93 7.57
C GLY A 103 25.54 9.33 6.29
N THR A 104 24.60 8.38 6.37
CA THR A 104 23.89 7.83 5.21
C THR A 104 22.78 8.78 4.74
N PRO A 105 22.82 9.31 3.51
CA PRO A 105 21.77 10.19 3.00
C PRO A 105 20.44 9.44 2.87
N THR A 106 19.32 10.11 3.18
CA THR A 106 17.95 9.55 3.01
C THR A 106 17.66 9.06 1.58
N ARG A 107 18.43 9.55 0.60
CA ARG A 107 18.43 9.11 -0.80
C ARG A 107 18.75 7.61 -0.96
N GLU A 108 19.53 7.01 -0.06
CA GLU A 108 19.83 5.57 -0.07
C GLU A 108 18.59 4.69 0.12
N TYR A 109 17.54 5.26 0.72
CA TYR A 109 16.26 4.62 0.97
C TYR A 109 15.16 5.05 -0.02
N GLY A 110 15.55 5.74 -1.08
CA GLY A 110 14.64 6.22 -2.12
C GLY A 110 13.88 7.50 -1.78
N PHE A 111 14.28 8.22 -0.73
CA PHE A 111 13.76 9.55 -0.42
C PHE A 111 14.60 10.63 -1.11
N THR A 112 14.15 11.07 -2.29
CA THR A 112 14.75 12.18 -3.04
C THR A 112 13.69 13.02 -3.71
N LEU A 113 13.86 14.35 -3.69
CA LEU A 113 13.01 15.29 -4.43
C LEU A 113 13.49 15.47 -5.88
N GLU A 114 14.66 14.93 -6.25
CA GLU A 114 15.15 14.96 -7.62
C GLU A 114 14.23 14.13 -8.55
N GLY A 115 13.76 14.73 -9.63
CA GLY A 115 12.86 14.07 -10.58
C GLY A 115 11.51 13.67 -9.95
N LEU A 116 10.98 14.52 -9.06
CA LEU A 116 9.70 14.30 -8.39
C LEU A 116 8.56 14.05 -9.38
N ASP A 117 8.49 14.82 -10.45
CA ASP A 117 7.53 14.66 -11.56
C ASP A 117 7.54 13.25 -12.14
N ARG A 118 8.73 12.71 -12.39
CA ARG A 118 8.93 11.36 -12.91
C ARG A 118 8.53 10.30 -11.87
N GLN A 119 8.91 10.48 -10.61
CA GLN A 119 8.53 9.56 -9.51
C GLN A 119 7.00 9.50 -9.32
N LEU A 120 6.33 10.66 -9.35
CA LEU A 120 4.87 10.75 -9.30
C LEU A 120 4.22 10.09 -10.51
N SER A 121 4.75 10.33 -11.72
CA SER A 121 4.26 9.72 -12.95
C SER A 121 4.38 8.19 -12.94
N GLU A 122 5.49 7.66 -12.46
CA GLU A 122 5.69 6.21 -12.32
C GLU A 122 4.78 5.60 -11.26
N GLY A 123 4.56 6.31 -10.15
CA GLY A 123 3.59 5.92 -9.14
C GLY A 123 2.16 5.86 -9.72
N ALA A 124 1.78 6.87 -10.50
CA ALA A 124 0.48 6.88 -11.18
C ALA A 124 0.33 5.74 -12.21
N GLN A 125 1.37 5.47 -13.00
CA GLN A 125 1.37 4.37 -13.96
C GLN A 125 1.30 3.00 -13.28
N ALA A 126 2.02 2.82 -12.17
CA ALA A 126 1.98 1.59 -11.39
C ALA A 126 0.61 1.39 -10.72
N PHE A 127 0.00 2.46 -10.22
CA PHE A 127 -1.39 2.45 -9.75
C PHE A 127 -2.33 1.95 -10.86
N LEU A 128 -2.28 2.57 -12.05
CA LEU A 128 -3.11 2.17 -13.19
C LEU A 128 -2.84 0.73 -13.63
N ALA A 129 -1.59 0.26 -13.60
CA ALA A 129 -1.26 -1.13 -13.89
C ALA A 129 -1.88 -2.11 -12.88
N SER A 130 -2.06 -1.70 -11.62
CA SER A 130 -2.67 -2.54 -10.58
C SER A 130 -4.18 -2.68 -10.72
N VAL A 131 -4.87 -1.65 -11.23
CA VAL A 131 -6.34 -1.56 -11.26
C VAL A 131 -6.98 -2.80 -11.87
N GLY A 132 -6.57 -3.19 -13.08
CA GLY A 132 -7.21 -4.32 -13.77
C GLY A 132 -7.05 -5.65 -13.03
N ALA A 133 -5.85 -5.94 -12.52
CA ALA A 133 -5.57 -7.18 -11.81
C ALA A 133 -6.27 -7.24 -10.45
N VAL A 134 -6.27 -6.13 -9.71
CA VAL A 134 -7.00 -6.03 -8.44
C VAL A 134 -8.50 -6.18 -8.67
N PHE A 135 -9.06 -5.51 -9.69
CA PHE A 135 -10.49 -5.59 -9.99
C PHE A 135 -10.93 -7.02 -10.37
N ILE A 136 -10.11 -7.74 -11.15
CA ILE A 136 -10.36 -9.15 -11.47
C ILE A 136 -10.42 -10.01 -10.20
N LEU A 137 -9.45 -9.87 -9.29
CA LEU A 137 -9.45 -10.63 -8.04
C LEU A 137 -10.58 -10.20 -7.10
N LEU A 138 -10.92 -8.91 -7.08
CA LEU A 138 -12.06 -8.39 -6.33
C LEU A 138 -13.37 -9.05 -6.80
N LEU A 139 -13.60 -9.13 -8.11
CA LEU A 139 -14.76 -9.84 -8.68
C LEU A 139 -14.72 -11.34 -8.38
N ALA A 140 -13.57 -11.99 -8.56
CA ALA A 140 -13.41 -13.43 -8.32
C ALA A 140 -13.64 -13.83 -6.84
N THR A 141 -13.43 -12.89 -5.91
CA THR A 141 -13.61 -13.07 -4.47
C THR A 141 -14.84 -12.34 -3.92
N SER A 142 -15.68 -11.74 -4.79
CA SER A 142 -16.84 -10.93 -4.37
C SER A 142 -17.84 -11.70 -3.52
N TRP A 143 -18.04 -12.99 -3.84
CA TRP A 143 -18.92 -13.91 -3.10
C TRP A 143 -18.48 -14.19 -1.66
N LEU A 144 -17.26 -13.80 -1.27
CA LEU A 144 -16.77 -13.91 0.10
C LEU A 144 -17.11 -12.69 0.96
N ARG A 145 -17.55 -11.57 0.36
CA ARG A 145 -17.80 -10.31 1.08
C ARG A 145 -19.24 -10.28 1.61
N THR A 146 -19.38 -10.04 2.91
CA THR A 146 -20.64 -9.93 3.63
C THR A 146 -20.60 -8.70 4.53
N ASP A 147 -21.76 -8.23 4.99
CA ASP A 147 -21.81 -7.09 5.91
C ASP A 147 -20.99 -7.35 7.20
N GLU A 148 -20.84 -8.60 7.61
CA GLU A 148 -20.07 -8.98 8.79
C GLU A 148 -18.57 -8.72 8.63
N ASN A 149 -17.99 -9.00 7.45
CA ASN A 149 -16.56 -8.86 7.20
C ASN A 149 -16.16 -7.51 6.59
N MET A 150 -17.12 -6.60 6.43
CA MET A 150 -16.86 -5.23 6.02
C MET A 150 -16.08 -4.47 7.10
N HIS A 151 -15.01 -3.78 6.70
CA HIS A 151 -14.14 -3.05 7.62
C HIS A 151 -14.93 -2.03 8.47
N PRO A 152 -14.70 -1.93 9.79
CA PRO A 152 -15.44 -0.99 10.65
C PRO A 152 -15.42 0.47 10.18
N PHE A 153 -14.30 0.91 9.59
CA PHE A 153 -14.18 2.27 9.03
C PHE A 153 -15.18 2.50 7.88
N LEU A 154 -15.37 1.47 7.07
CA LEU A 154 -16.29 1.47 5.95
C LEU A 154 -17.74 1.55 6.43
N LYS A 155 -18.08 0.76 7.46
CA LYS A 155 -19.39 0.84 8.14
C LYS A 155 -19.69 2.23 8.68
N LEU A 156 -18.72 2.87 9.34
CA LEU A 156 -18.95 4.20 9.89
C LEU A 156 -19.14 5.24 8.79
N LEU A 157 -18.28 5.22 7.76
CA LEU A 157 -18.40 6.15 6.64
C LEU A 157 -19.77 6.08 5.95
N LEU A 158 -20.33 4.87 5.84
CA LEU A 158 -21.64 4.65 5.22
C LEU A 158 -22.81 5.05 6.15
N ASN A 159 -22.70 4.80 7.46
CA ASN A 159 -23.82 4.96 8.38
C ASN A 159 -23.88 6.33 9.07
N GLU A 160 -22.74 6.98 9.34
CA GLU A 160 -22.66 8.28 10.03
C GLU A 160 -21.57 9.20 9.42
N PRO A 161 -21.73 9.65 8.15
CA PRO A 161 -20.73 10.47 7.48
C PRO A 161 -20.69 11.90 8.04
N THR A 162 -19.82 12.15 9.01
CA THR A 162 -19.46 13.52 9.40
C THR A 162 -18.22 14.00 8.63
N ALA A 163 -18.11 15.30 8.39
CA ALA A 163 -16.94 15.88 7.73
C ALA A 163 -15.64 15.64 8.53
N GLU A 164 -15.74 15.61 9.86
CA GLU A 164 -14.62 15.28 10.75
C GLU A 164 -14.16 13.85 10.55
N THR A 165 -15.08 12.87 10.61
CA THR A 165 -14.70 11.47 10.43
C THR A 165 -14.13 11.22 9.04
N PHE A 166 -14.73 11.84 8.01
CA PHE A 166 -14.20 11.77 6.65
C PHE A 166 -12.76 12.28 6.58
N GLY A 167 -12.48 13.45 7.18
CA GLY A 167 -11.14 14.02 7.21
C GLY A 167 -10.10 13.10 7.87
N TRP A 168 -10.46 12.49 9.01
CA TRP A 168 -9.59 11.53 9.69
C TRP A 168 -9.36 10.25 8.89
N ILE A 169 -10.41 9.70 8.24
CA ILE A 169 -10.28 8.51 7.39
C ILE A 169 -9.38 8.79 6.19
N VAL A 170 -9.55 9.95 5.52
CA VAL A 170 -8.70 10.36 4.40
C VAL A 170 -7.25 10.49 4.86
N LEU A 171 -6.99 11.17 5.98
CA LEU A 171 -5.64 11.33 6.52
C LEU A 171 -5.01 9.97 6.85
N ALA A 172 -5.75 9.09 7.51
CA ALA A 172 -5.29 7.76 7.88
C ALA A 172 -4.96 6.90 6.64
N ALA A 173 -5.92 6.75 5.72
CA ALA A 173 -5.82 5.80 4.62
C ALA A 173 -5.00 6.32 3.43
N VAL A 174 -5.01 7.63 3.14
CA VAL A 174 -4.38 8.18 1.94
C VAL A 174 -2.99 8.77 2.23
N VAL A 175 -2.69 9.12 3.48
CA VAL A 175 -1.41 9.74 3.85
C VAL A 175 -0.62 8.88 4.83
N ILE A 176 -1.16 8.63 6.02
CA ILE A 176 -0.40 7.96 7.09
C ILE A 176 -0.11 6.50 6.74
N ALA A 177 -1.10 5.75 6.27
CA ALA A 177 -0.94 4.34 5.92
C ALA A 177 0.07 4.13 4.78
N PRO A 178 -0.01 4.82 3.62
CA PRO A 178 0.99 4.67 2.57
C PRO A 178 2.42 5.02 3.02
N ILE A 179 2.59 6.06 3.84
CA ILE A 179 3.92 6.43 4.35
C ILE A 179 4.47 5.33 5.27
N LYS A 180 3.68 4.93 6.28
CA LYS A 180 4.08 3.92 7.28
C LYS A 180 4.36 2.58 6.61
N GLU A 181 3.44 2.13 5.77
CA GLU A 181 3.46 0.79 5.20
C GLU A 181 4.53 0.65 4.12
N GLU A 182 4.69 1.62 3.21
CA GLU A 182 5.75 1.50 2.20
C GLU A 182 7.15 1.63 2.82
N LEU A 183 7.31 2.42 3.90
CA LEU A 183 8.55 2.47 4.66
C LEU A 183 8.86 1.12 5.33
N LEU A 184 7.87 0.52 6.00
CA LEU A 184 8.04 -0.76 6.67
C LEU A 184 8.26 -1.92 5.69
N PHE A 185 7.36 -2.06 4.71
CA PHE A 185 7.33 -3.21 3.81
C PHE A 185 8.35 -3.08 2.67
N ARG A 186 8.47 -1.94 1.99
CA ARG A 186 9.40 -1.82 0.83
C ARG A 186 10.80 -1.44 1.25
N VAL A 187 10.92 -0.33 1.96
CA VAL A 187 12.23 0.25 2.28
C VAL A 187 12.97 -0.63 3.27
N ILE A 188 12.33 -1.04 4.37
CA ILE A 188 13.00 -1.79 5.42
C ILE A 188 12.98 -3.30 5.13
N LEU A 189 11.79 -3.89 5.05
CA LEU A 189 11.65 -5.35 5.02
C LEU A 189 12.07 -5.94 3.66
N GLN A 190 11.50 -5.46 2.55
CA GLN A 190 11.78 -6.01 1.22
C GLN A 190 13.21 -5.75 0.80
N ASP A 191 13.73 -4.53 0.94
CA ASP A 191 15.10 -4.24 0.52
C ASP A 191 16.14 -4.98 1.39
N GLY A 192 15.91 -5.04 2.69
CA GLY A 192 16.75 -5.83 3.61
C GLY A 192 16.75 -7.32 3.26
N LEU A 193 15.60 -7.89 2.96
CA LEU A 193 15.47 -9.30 2.55
C LEU A 193 16.06 -9.55 1.15
N ALA A 194 15.84 -8.64 0.19
CA ALA A 194 16.36 -8.74 -1.17
C ALA A 194 17.89 -8.78 -1.22
N ARG A 195 18.56 -8.12 -0.28
CA ARG A 195 20.03 -8.17 -0.11
C ARG A 195 20.54 -9.54 0.37
N ARG A 196 19.67 -10.40 0.91
CA ARG A 196 20.02 -11.75 1.39
C ARG A 196 19.68 -12.85 0.39
N ILE A 197 18.49 -12.78 -0.20
CA ILE A 197 17.93 -13.87 -1.00
C ILE A 197 17.60 -13.48 -2.45
N GLY A 198 17.86 -12.22 -2.83
CA GLY A 198 17.53 -11.68 -4.15
C GLY A 198 16.15 -11.03 -4.22
N ALA A 199 15.94 -10.23 -5.26
CA ALA A 199 14.75 -9.37 -5.42
C ALA A 199 13.45 -10.16 -5.57
N ALA A 200 13.41 -11.14 -6.48
CA ALA A 200 12.18 -11.87 -6.78
C ALA A 200 11.58 -12.60 -5.56
N PRO A 201 12.31 -13.43 -4.80
CA PRO A 201 11.74 -14.08 -3.63
C PRO A 201 11.39 -13.08 -2.52
N ALA A 202 12.15 -12.00 -2.35
CA ALA A 202 11.82 -10.94 -1.39
C ALA A 202 10.50 -10.24 -1.73
N ILE A 203 10.26 -9.90 -3.01
CA ILE A 203 9.00 -9.32 -3.47
C ILE A 203 7.83 -10.27 -3.17
N CYS A 204 7.96 -11.56 -3.49
CA CYS A 204 6.88 -12.53 -3.25
C CYS A 204 6.57 -12.68 -1.76
N ILE A 205 7.59 -12.84 -0.91
CA ILE A 205 7.42 -13.01 0.54
C ILE A 205 6.77 -11.76 1.14
N VAL A 206 7.30 -10.57 0.81
CA VAL A 206 6.77 -9.32 1.37
C VAL A 206 5.39 -8.99 0.83
N ALA A 207 5.06 -9.34 -0.42
CA ALA A 207 3.71 -9.18 -0.93
C ALA A 207 2.69 -10.05 -0.17
N VAL A 208 3.04 -11.30 0.16
CA VAL A 208 2.19 -12.17 0.98
C VAL A 208 2.06 -11.63 2.41
N LEU A 209 3.15 -11.20 3.04
CA LEU A 209 3.12 -10.61 4.38
C LEU A 209 2.29 -9.32 4.43
N PHE A 210 2.42 -8.47 3.41
CA PHE A 210 1.59 -7.28 3.25
C PHE A 210 0.11 -7.67 3.21
N CYS A 211 -0.27 -8.64 2.38
CA CYS A 211 -1.66 -9.08 2.31
C CYS A 211 -2.15 -9.70 3.63
N ALA A 212 -1.29 -10.45 4.34
CA ALA A 212 -1.67 -11.17 5.56
C ALA A 212 -1.98 -10.24 6.76
N VAL A 213 -1.43 -9.02 6.78
CA VAL A 213 -1.79 -8.02 7.79
C VAL A 213 -3.08 -7.27 7.47
N HIS A 214 -3.70 -7.53 6.31
CA HIS A 214 -4.99 -6.98 5.94
C HIS A 214 -6.12 -7.98 6.23
N GLY A 215 -7.32 -7.46 6.49
CA GLY A 215 -8.50 -8.28 6.77
C GLY A 215 -8.91 -9.18 5.59
N PHE A 216 -9.42 -10.36 5.89
CA PHE A 216 -10.03 -11.26 4.91
C PHE A 216 -11.49 -10.84 4.64
N PRO A 217 -11.98 -10.83 3.38
CA PRO A 217 -11.34 -11.34 2.16
C PRO A 217 -10.52 -10.33 1.34
N ASP A 218 -10.39 -9.08 1.81
CA ASP A 218 -9.71 -8.01 1.07
C ASP A 218 -8.23 -8.29 0.83
N SER A 219 -7.57 -8.98 1.76
CA SER A 219 -6.20 -9.49 1.61
C SER A 219 -5.94 -10.22 0.29
N LEU A 220 -6.91 -10.95 -0.26
CA LEU A 220 -6.75 -11.68 -1.52
C LEU A 220 -6.65 -10.73 -2.72
N ALA A 221 -7.46 -9.67 -2.74
CA ALA A 221 -7.52 -8.73 -3.86
C ALA A 221 -6.30 -7.79 -3.89
N LEU A 222 -5.60 -7.64 -2.75
CA LEU A 222 -4.42 -6.76 -2.62
C LEU A 222 -3.13 -7.36 -3.18
N LEU A 223 -3.07 -8.67 -3.45
CA LEU A 223 -1.85 -9.34 -3.89
C LEU A 223 -1.22 -8.72 -5.16
N PRO A 224 -1.96 -8.39 -6.23
CA PRO A 224 -1.40 -7.76 -7.41
C PRO A 224 -0.79 -6.39 -7.12
N LEU A 225 -1.45 -5.57 -6.30
CA LEU A 225 -0.94 -4.28 -5.86
C LEU A 225 0.38 -4.46 -5.09
N ALA A 226 0.41 -5.39 -4.14
CA ALA A 226 1.58 -5.64 -3.30
C ALA A 226 2.80 -6.10 -4.13
N VAL A 227 2.58 -6.93 -5.16
CA VAL A 227 3.63 -7.33 -6.11
C VAL A 227 4.10 -6.15 -6.97
N ILE A 228 3.19 -5.32 -7.48
CA ILE A 228 3.52 -4.15 -8.30
C ILE A 228 4.33 -3.12 -7.50
N LEU A 229 3.92 -2.82 -6.26
CA LEU A 229 4.68 -1.96 -5.36
C LEU A 229 6.09 -2.51 -5.12
N GLY A 230 6.19 -3.82 -4.87
CA GLY A 230 7.48 -4.49 -4.68
C GLY A 230 8.38 -4.40 -5.90
N TYR A 231 7.84 -4.66 -7.11
CA TYR A 231 8.57 -4.54 -8.36
C TYR A 231 9.00 -3.08 -8.64
N LEU A 232 8.09 -2.11 -8.42
CA LEU A 232 8.36 -0.70 -8.60
C LEU A 232 9.53 -0.25 -7.71
N TYR A 233 9.49 -0.60 -6.42
CA TYR A 233 10.57 -0.24 -5.49
C TYR A 233 11.90 -0.93 -5.85
N ASP A 234 11.87 -2.21 -6.23
CA ASP A 234 13.09 -2.92 -6.63
C ASP A 234 13.76 -2.28 -7.85
N LYS A 235 12.97 -1.88 -8.85
CA LYS A 235 13.50 -1.27 -10.08
C LYS A 235 13.88 0.18 -9.87
N ARG A 236 13.11 0.95 -9.11
CA ARG A 236 13.24 2.41 -9.06
C ARG A 236 13.91 2.95 -7.81
N GLN A 237 13.98 2.16 -6.75
CA GLN A 237 14.50 2.58 -5.44
C GLN A 237 13.93 3.95 -5.06
N SER A 238 12.61 4.11 -5.20
CA SER A 238 11.90 5.37 -4.96
C SER A 238 10.76 5.12 -3.98
N ALA A 239 10.87 5.71 -2.79
CA ALA A 239 9.83 5.68 -1.77
C ALA A 239 8.62 6.51 -2.22
N ILE A 240 8.85 7.64 -2.89
CA ILE A 240 7.78 8.52 -3.39
C ILE A 240 6.90 7.80 -4.40
N ALA A 241 7.48 7.04 -5.34
CA ALA A 241 6.71 6.34 -6.37
C ALA A 241 5.78 5.27 -5.76
N VAL A 242 6.26 4.47 -4.80
CA VAL A 242 5.43 3.48 -4.12
C VAL A 242 4.38 4.11 -3.20
N MET A 243 4.73 5.16 -2.45
CA MET A 243 3.77 5.89 -1.62
C MET A 243 2.67 6.52 -2.48
N THR A 244 3.02 7.06 -3.65
CA THR A 244 2.05 7.62 -4.61
C THR A 244 1.12 6.53 -5.16
N THR A 245 1.69 5.39 -5.55
CA THR A 245 0.90 4.24 -6.04
C THR A 245 -0.14 3.81 -5.01
N HIS A 246 0.30 3.64 -3.76
CA HIS A 246 -0.55 3.19 -2.66
C HIS A 246 -1.58 4.27 -2.28
N ALA A 247 -1.19 5.53 -2.16
CA ALA A 247 -2.11 6.63 -1.88
C ALA A 247 -3.20 6.78 -2.94
N LEU A 248 -2.86 6.67 -4.23
CA LEU A 248 -3.84 6.71 -5.33
C LEU A 248 -4.80 5.52 -5.28
N PHE A 249 -4.30 4.33 -4.94
CA PHE A 249 -5.14 3.15 -4.75
C PHE A 249 -6.15 3.35 -3.62
N ASN A 250 -5.70 3.80 -2.45
CA ASN A 250 -6.58 4.03 -1.29
C ASN A 250 -7.58 5.15 -1.55
N LEU A 251 -7.13 6.26 -2.15
CA LEU A 251 -7.99 7.37 -2.54
C LEU A 251 -9.07 6.94 -3.53
N THR A 252 -8.71 6.12 -4.52
CA THR A 252 -9.65 5.63 -5.53
C THR A 252 -10.71 4.72 -4.91
N ASN A 253 -10.32 3.81 -4.01
CA ASN A 253 -11.30 2.96 -3.31
C ASN A 253 -12.25 3.78 -2.42
N LEU A 254 -11.73 4.78 -1.70
CA LEU A 254 -12.55 5.68 -0.90
C LEU A 254 -13.50 6.51 -1.78
N ALA A 255 -13.03 7.00 -2.92
CA ALA A 255 -13.86 7.74 -3.86
C ALA A 255 -14.95 6.85 -4.48
N LEU A 256 -14.61 5.63 -4.90
CA LEU A 256 -15.57 4.69 -5.48
C LEU A 256 -16.67 4.32 -4.49
N LEU A 257 -16.30 4.12 -3.23
CA LEU A 257 -17.23 3.89 -2.14
C LEU A 257 -18.22 5.04 -1.95
N LEU A 258 -17.74 6.29 -1.95
CA LEU A 258 -18.62 7.45 -1.81
C LEU A 258 -19.53 7.66 -3.03
N LEU A 259 -19.11 7.15 -4.19
CA LEU A 259 -19.86 7.25 -5.44
C LEU A 259 -20.78 6.04 -5.70
N SER A 260 -20.63 4.96 -4.93
CA SER A 260 -21.59 3.85 -4.88
C SER A 260 -22.70 4.25 -3.92
N GLU A 261 -23.86 4.62 -4.48
CA GLU A 261 -25.03 4.92 -3.66
C GLU A 261 -25.48 3.65 -2.90
N PRO A 262 -25.85 3.76 -1.61
CA PRO A 262 -26.65 2.72 -0.99
C PRO A 262 -28.02 2.68 -1.68
N GLU A 263 -28.37 1.54 -2.27
CA GLU A 263 -29.75 1.28 -2.71
C GLU A 263 -30.73 1.29 -1.52
#